data_AF-A0A7W5B6R4-F1
#
_entry.id   AF-A0A7W5B6R4-F1
#
_cell.length_a   1.000
_cell.length_b   1.000
_cell.length_c   1.000
_cell.angle_alpha   90.00
_cell.angle_beta   90.00
_cell.angle_gamma   90.00
#
_symmetry.space_group_name_H-M   'P 1'
#
loop_
_entity.id
_entity.type
_entity.pdbx_description
1 polymer ?
#
loop_
_entity_poly.entity_id
_entity_poly.type
_entity_poly.pdbx_seq_one_letter_code
_entity_poly.pdbx_strand_id
1 'polypeptide(L)'
;MSKTSMSTGVRTLMDLKMIDKVWGKGSRKDFYEVVPDWHQNFADFFAIKWRKAVESNMSSLKKSLKEKRALRENDSTNEQLQELIRIDEAKISEALKYYKWLDRLIDSLESGEIYQFIPKEE
;
A
#
# COMPACT_ATOMS: atom_id res chain seq x y z
N MET A 1 27.76 -8.10 -3.33
CA MET A 1 26.62 -7.47 -4.04
C MET A 1 27.05 -7.01 -5.41
N SER A 2 26.27 -7.25 -6.47
CA SER A 2 26.59 -6.76 -7.83
C SER A 2 26.31 -5.26 -7.97
N LYS A 3 26.94 -4.59 -8.95
CA LYS A 3 26.64 -3.17 -9.28
C LYS A 3 25.14 -2.95 -9.53
N THR A 4 24.47 -3.91 -10.17
CA THR A 4 23.03 -3.89 -10.43
C THR A 4 22.21 -4.02 -9.15
N SER A 5 22.59 -4.94 -8.25
CA SER A 5 21.90 -5.14 -6.96
C SER A 5 22.04 -3.90 -6.07
N MET A 6 23.24 -3.30 -6.03
CA MET A 6 23.48 -2.06 -5.28
C MET A 6 22.69 -0.88 -5.86
N SER A 7 22.68 -0.71 -7.19
CA SER A 7 21.92 0.36 -7.86
C SER A 7 20.41 0.26 -7.61
N THR A 8 19.88 -0.97 -7.60
CA THR A 8 18.46 -1.23 -7.32
C THR A 8 18.13 -0.94 -5.86
N GLY A 9 18.99 -1.35 -4.93
CA GLY A 9 18.82 -1.09 -3.50
C GLY A 9 18.83 0.40 -3.17
N VAL A 10 19.80 1.15 -3.72
CA VAL A 10 19.89 2.62 -3.53
C VAL A 10 18.68 3.33 -4.12
N ARG A 11 18.23 2.96 -5.32
CA ARG A 11 17.01 3.53 -5.91
C ARG A 11 15.78 3.26 -5.04
N THR A 12 15.66 2.02 -4.53
CA THR A 12 14.57 1.65 -3.62
C THR A 12 14.60 2.51 -2.36
N LEU A 13 15.75 2.67 -1.71
CA LEU A 13 15.86 3.50 -0.51
C LEU A 13 15.57 4.98 -0.76
N MET A 14 15.96 5.52 -1.92
CA MET A 14 15.59 6.89 -2.32
C MET A 14 14.08 7.03 -2.59
N ASP A 15 13.47 6.06 -3.29
CA ASP A 15 12.02 6.06 -3.57
C ASP A 15 11.20 5.99 -2.26
N LEU A 16 11.80 5.45 -1.20
CA LEU A 16 11.24 5.33 0.14
C LEU A 16 11.62 6.50 1.06
N LYS A 17 12.30 7.52 0.52
CA LYS A 17 12.81 8.70 1.25
C LYS A 17 13.71 8.40 2.46
N MET A 18 14.31 7.21 2.50
CA MET A 18 15.19 6.80 3.60
C MET A 18 16.62 7.33 3.45
N ILE A 19 17.01 7.68 2.22
CA ILE A 19 18.32 8.26 1.91
C ILE A 19 18.17 9.39 0.91
N ASP A 20 19.04 10.40 1.03
CA ASP A 20 19.14 11.50 0.09
C ASP A 20 20.47 11.47 -0.66
N LYS A 21 20.45 11.92 -1.93
CA LYS A 21 21.66 12.03 -2.74
C LYS A 21 22.38 13.34 -2.43
N VAL A 22 23.63 13.23 -1.98
CA VAL A 22 24.47 14.39 -1.63
C VAL A 22 25.62 14.55 -2.63
N TRP A 23 26.03 15.81 -2.86
CA TRP A 23 27.11 16.14 -3.78
C TRP A 23 28.45 16.27 -3.06
N GLY A 24 29.45 15.51 -3.51
CA GLY A 24 30.82 15.63 -3.02
C GLY A 24 31.66 16.52 -3.94
N LYS A 25 32.19 17.62 -3.41
CA LYS A 25 33.03 18.56 -4.18
C LYS A 25 34.23 17.84 -4.80
N GLY A 26 34.31 17.86 -6.14
CA GLY A 26 35.42 17.28 -6.90
C GLY A 26 35.34 15.76 -7.16
N SER A 27 34.24 15.10 -6.80
CA SER A 27 34.05 13.67 -7.05
C SER A 27 32.99 13.44 -8.13
N ARG A 28 33.22 12.46 -9.02
CA ARG A 28 32.23 11.97 -10.00
C ARG A 28 31.33 10.86 -9.45
N LYS A 29 31.51 10.50 -8.17
CA LYS A 29 30.71 9.46 -7.51
C LYS A 29 29.48 10.08 -6.86
N ASP A 30 28.38 9.35 -6.90
CA ASP A 30 27.18 9.67 -6.14
C ASP A 30 27.39 9.30 -4.66
N PHE A 31 27.10 10.22 -3.76
CA PHE A 31 27.08 9.98 -2.31
C PHE A 31 25.64 10.00 -1.82
N TYR A 32 25.39 9.27 -0.73
CA TYR A 32 24.07 9.17 -0.13
C TYR A 32 24.18 9.34 1.38
N GLU A 33 23.25 10.06 1.98
CA GLU A 33 23.13 10.27 3.42
C GLU A 33 21.80 9.69 3.92
N VAL A 34 21.80 9.14 5.14
CA VAL A 34 20.61 8.56 5.76
C VAL A 34 19.77 9.67 6.37
N VAL A 35 18.46 9.66 6.12
CA VAL A 35 17.52 10.57 6.78
C VAL A 35 17.32 10.08 8.23
N PRO A 36 17.65 10.87 9.27
CA PRO A 36 17.70 10.39 10.65
C PRO A 36 16.32 10.19 11.32
N ASP A 37 15.23 10.68 10.73
CA ASP A 37 13.88 10.50 11.28
C ASP A 37 13.33 9.10 10.96
N TRP A 38 13.63 8.14 11.85
CA TRP A 38 13.17 6.76 11.76
C TRP A 38 11.64 6.63 11.72
N HIS A 39 10.92 7.52 12.41
CA HIS A 39 9.47 7.48 12.45
C HIS A 39 8.88 7.96 11.14
N GLN A 40 9.40 9.06 10.58
CA GLN A 40 8.98 9.55 9.26
C GLN A 40 9.34 8.54 8.16
N ASN A 41 10.55 7.96 8.20
CA ASN A 41 10.95 6.93 7.24
C ASN A 41 10.05 5.69 7.29
N PHE A 42 9.66 5.25 8.49
CA PHE A 42 8.70 4.17 8.66
C PHE A 42 7.34 4.53 8.07
N ALA A 43 6.81 5.71 8.42
CA ALA A 43 5.52 6.18 7.93
C ALA A 43 5.50 6.29 6.40
N ASP A 44 6.49 6.96 5.81
CA ASP A 44 6.64 7.12 4.36
C ASP A 44 6.75 5.76 3.65
N PHE A 45 7.60 4.86 4.16
CA PHE A 45 7.78 3.54 3.57
C PHE A 45 6.47 2.75 3.51
N PHE A 46 5.81 2.61 4.66
CA PHE A 46 4.62 1.79 4.77
C PHE A 46 3.43 2.46 4.11
N ALA A 47 3.32 3.77 4.16
CA ALA A 47 2.27 4.50 3.46
C ALA A 47 2.33 4.27 1.95
N ILE A 48 3.50 4.48 1.33
CA ILE A 48 3.68 4.27 -0.11
C ILE A 48 3.38 2.81 -0.50
N LYS A 49 3.91 1.85 0.26
CA LYS A 49 3.76 0.42 -0.06
C LYS A 49 2.32 -0.06 0.13
N TRP A 50 1.70 0.30 1.25
CA TRP A 50 0.34 -0.13 1.55
C TRP A 50 -0.68 0.57 0.68
N ARG A 51 -0.54 1.86 0.40
CA ARG A 51 -1.47 2.58 -0.49
C ARG A 51 -1.60 1.90 -1.85
N LYS A 52 -0.46 1.60 -2.47
CA LYS A 52 -0.44 0.89 -3.75
C LYS A 52 -1.09 -0.50 -3.67
N ALA A 53 -0.85 -1.24 -2.59
CA ALA A 53 -1.43 -2.56 -2.40
C ALA A 53 -2.95 -2.48 -2.18
N VAL A 54 -3.41 -1.53 -1.36
CA VAL A 54 -4.82 -1.27 -1.06
C VAL A 54 -5.56 -0.91 -2.35
N GLU A 55 -5.07 0.06 -3.11
CA GLU A 55 -5.68 0.48 -4.38
C GLU A 55 -5.83 -0.67 -5.37
N SER A 56 -4.74 -1.44 -5.57
CA SER A 56 -4.72 -2.60 -6.47
C SER A 56 -5.72 -3.68 -6.05
N ASN A 57 -5.73 -4.02 -4.77
CA ASN A 57 -6.61 -5.07 -4.23
C ASN A 57 -8.07 -4.62 -4.25
N MET A 58 -8.38 -3.38 -3.86
CA MET A 58 -9.72 -2.83 -3.92
C MET A 58 -10.25 -2.76 -5.36
N SER A 59 -9.41 -2.35 -6.31
CA SER A 59 -9.77 -2.34 -7.74
C SER A 59 -10.14 -3.74 -8.23
N SER A 60 -9.31 -4.73 -7.89
CA SER A 60 -9.53 -6.14 -8.26
C SER A 60 -10.82 -6.71 -7.64
N LEU A 61 -11.07 -6.41 -6.37
CA LEU A 61 -12.30 -6.81 -5.67
C LEU A 61 -13.55 -6.17 -6.28
N LYS A 62 -13.50 -4.86 -6.60
CA LYS A 62 -14.61 -4.16 -7.26
C LYS A 62 -14.90 -4.73 -8.64
N LYS A 63 -13.86 -5.08 -9.40
CA LYS A 63 -14.00 -5.75 -10.71
C LYS A 63 -14.67 -7.11 -10.56
N SER A 64 -14.19 -7.96 -9.66
CA SER A 64 -14.79 -9.28 -9.40
C SER A 64 -16.25 -9.16 -8.96
N LEU A 65 -16.59 -8.18 -8.12
CA LEU A 65 -17.96 -7.90 -7.71
C LEU A 65 -18.85 -7.54 -8.90
N LYS A 66 -18.36 -6.69 -9.82
CA LYS A 66 -19.10 -6.32 -11.04
C LYS A 66 -19.35 -7.53 -11.94
N GLU A 67 -18.35 -8.39 -12.13
CA GLU A 67 -18.45 -9.60 -12.95
C GLU A 67 -19.44 -10.60 -12.35
N LYS A 68 -19.39 -10.82 -11.02
CA LYS A 68 -20.35 -11.67 -10.31
C LYS A 68 -21.79 -11.16 -10.42
N ARG A 69 -22.00 -9.84 -10.35
CA ARG A 69 -23.34 -9.25 -10.55
C ARG A 69 -23.87 -9.45 -11.97
N ALA A 70 -23.02 -9.27 -12.98
CA ALA A 70 -23.40 -9.54 -14.36
C ALA A 70 -23.74 -11.02 -14.60
N LEU A 71 -22.98 -11.95 -14.00
CA LEU A 71 -23.30 -13.38 -14.03
C LEU A 71 -24.66 -13.68 -13.38
N ARG A 72 -24.94 -13.05 -12.25
CA ARG A 72 -26.21 -13.18 -11.53
C ARG A 72 -27.41 -12.74 -12.37
N GLU A 73 -27.27 -11.65 -13.11
CA GLU A 73 -28.31 -11.12 -13.99
C GLU A 73 -28.57 -12.03 -15.21
N ASN A 74 -27.52 -12.67 -15.73
CA ASN A 74 -27.62 -13.55 -16.90
C ASN A 74 -28.21 -14.93 -16.58
N ASP A 75 -28.03 -15.46 -15.36
CA ASP A 75 -28.56 -16.76 -14.93
C ASP A 75 -29.39 -16.62 -13.65
N SER A 76 -30.51 -15.91 -13.79
CA SER A 76 -31.43 -15.59 -12.69
C SER A 76 -32.25 -16.77 -12.19
N THR A 77 -32.30 -17.87 -12.95
CA THR A 77 -33.10 -19.07 -12.62
C THR A 77 -32.33 -20.11 -11.80
N ASN A 78 -31.00 -20.00 -11.71
CA ASN A 78 -30.16 -20.96 -11.01
C ASN A 78 -29.96 -20.56 -9.54
N GLU A 79 -30.84 -21.04 -8.66
CA GLU A 79 -30.81 -20.71 -7.22
C GLU A 79 -29.48 -21.03 -6.54
N GLN A 80 -28.81 -22.12 -6.93
CA GLN A 80 -27.50 -22.49 -6.36
C GLN A 80 -26.42 -21.47 -6.71
N LEU A 81 -26.40 -21.00 -7.96
CA LEU A 81 -25.48 -19.96 -8.41
C LEU A 81 -25.77 -18.63 -7.73
N GLN A 82 -27.04 -18.26 -7.58
CA GLN A 82 -27.46 -17.03 -6.90
C GLN A 82 -26.96 -16.99 -5.46
N GLU A 83 -27.10 -18.11 -4.73
CA GLU A 83 -26.64 -18.21 -3.34
C GLU A 83 -25.12 -18.14 -3.23
N LEU A 84 -24.39 -18.84 -4.11
CA LEU A 84 -22.94 -18.79 -4.13
C LEU A 84 -22.42 -17.37 -4.41
N ILE A 85 -23.04 -16.67 -5.36
CA ILE A 85 -22.71 -15.27 -5.65
C ILE A 85 -22.99 -14.39 -4.42
N ARG A 86 -24.12 -14.57 -3.74
CA ARG A 86 -24.47 -13.79 -2.54
C ARG A 86 -23.44 -13.94 -1.42
N ILE A 87 -22.98 -15.17 -1.17
CA ILE A 87 -21.92 -15.45 -0.18
C ILE A 87 -20.62 -14.74 -0.57
N ASP A 88 -20.24 -14.80 -1.84
CA ASP A 88 -19.03 -14.14 -2.32
C ASP A 88 -19.13 -12.62 -2.27
N GLU A 89 -20.29 -12.03 -2.61
CA GLU A 89 -20.53 -10.59 -2.46
C GLU A 89 -20.37 -10.14 -1.01
N ALA A 90 -20.88 -10.92 -0.05
CA ALA A 90 -20.73 -10.63 1.36
C ALA A 90 -19.24 -10.63 1.78
N LYS A 91 -18.47 -11.65 1.36
CA LYS A 91 -17.02 -11.72 1.62
C LYS A 91 -16.27 -10.54 1.01
N ILE A 92 -16.57 -10.18 -0.25
CA ILE A 92 -15.96 -9.03 -0.91
C ILE A 92 -16.31 -7.73 -0.18
N SER A 93 -17.55 -7.57 0.27
CA SER A 93 -18.00 -6.40 1.03
C SER A 93 -17.21 -6.24 2.34
N GLU A 94 -17.03 -7.32 3.10
CA GLU A 94 -16.21 -7.30 4.32
C GLU A 94 -14.74 -6.98 4.02
N ALA A 95 -14.18 -7.57 2.96
CA ALA A 95 -12.82 -7.25 2.52
C ALA A 95 -12.66 -5.75 2.15
N LEU A 96 -13.65 -5.16 1.46
CA LEU A 96 -13.64 -3.74 1.13
C LEU A 96 -13.74 -2.84 2.37
N LYS A 97 -14.50 -3.25 3.40
CA LYS A 97 -14.54 -2.53 4.69
C LYS A 97 -13.18 -2.54 5.38
N TYR A 98 -12.50 -3.70 5.38
CA TYR A 98 -11.14 -3.83 5.89
C TYR A 98 -10.17 -2.88 5.17
N TYR A 99 -10.17 -2.88 3.82
CA TYR A 99 -9.27 -2.01 3.06
C TYR A 99 -9.55 -0.52 3.29
N LYS A 100 -10.82 -0.12 3.44
CA LYS A 100 -11.17 1.25 3.84
C LYS A 100 -10.65 1.62 5.23
N TRP A 101 -10.63 0.67 6.16
CA TRP A 101 -10.02 0.90 7.47
C TRP A 101 -8.50 1.05 7.36
N LEU A 102 -7.86 0.19 6.55
CA LEU A 102 -6.42 0.27 6.32
C LEU A 102 -6.02 1.60 5.64
N ASP A 103 -6.82 2.12 4.72
CA ASP A 103 -6.59 3.46 4.14
C ASP A 103 -6.55 4.55 5.21
N ARG A 104 -7.49 4.54 6.16
CA ARG A 104 -7.49 5.51 7.27
C ARG A 104 -6.28 5.37 8.19
N LEU A 105 -5.81 4.13 8.41
CA LEU A 105 -4.57 3.90 9.16
C LEU A 105 -3.38 4.51 8.42
N ILE A 106 -3.30 4.32 7.10
CA ILE A 106 -2.25 4.92 6.29
C ILE A 106 -2.32 6.45 6.34
N ASP A 107 -3.53 7.03 6.21
CA ASP A 107 -3.72 8.49 6.32
C ASP A 107 -3.21 9.01 7.67
N SER A 108 -3.48 8.28 8.77
CA SER A 108 -3.00 8.66 10.11
C SER A 108 -1.48 8.56 10.27
N LEU A 109 -0.81 7.70 9.50
CA LEU A 109 0.65 7.61 9.45
C LEU A 109 1.23 8.81 8.70
N GLU A 110 0.66 9.17 7.55
CA GLU A 110 1.11 10.31 6.74
C GLU A 110 0.85 11.66 7.43
N SER A 111 -0.27 11.80 8.14
CA SER A 111 -0.61 13.03 8.88
C SER A 111 0.14 13.16 10.21
N GLY A 112 0.69 12.06 10.72
CA GLY A 112 1.28 11.98 12.06
C GLY A 112 0.26 11.91 13.20
N GLU A 113 -1.05 11.88 12.92
CA GLU A 113 -2.10 11.73 13.93
C GLU A 113 -1.96 10.42 14.71
N ILE A 114 -1.37 9.38 14.11
CA ILE A 114 -1.09 8.11 14.78
C ILE A 114 -0.28 8.29 16.07
N TYR A 115 0.58 9.31 16.15
CA TYR A 115 1.44 9.57 17.31
C TYR A 115 0.67 10.19 18.49
N GLN A 116 -0.58 10.61 18.29
CA GLN A 116 -1.48 10.99 19.40
C GLN A 116 -1.99 9.74 20.14
N PHE A 117 -2.13 8.63 19.43
CA PHE A 117 -2.58 7.35 19.99
C PHE A 117 -1.40 6.46 20.43
N ILE A 118 -0.27 6.55 19.73
CA ILE A 118 0.97 5.81 20.01
C ILE A 118 2.13 6.81 20.04
N PRO A 119 2.38 7.48 21.18
CA PRO A 119 3.44 8.47 21.31
C PRO A 119 4.83 7.89 21.05
N LYS A 120 5.74 8.74 20.53
CA LYS A 120 7.16 8.40 20.38
C LYS A 120 7.81 8.34 21.78
N GLU A 121 8.73 7.41 21.98
CA GLU A 121 9.56 7.40 23.19
C GLU A 121 10.57 8.56 23.13
N GLU A 122 10.81 9.21 24.27
CA GLU A 122 11.80 10.30 24.44
C GLU A 122 13.24 9.77 24.50
#